data_AF-T5KE69-F1
#
_entry.id   AF-T5KE69-F1
#
_cell.length_a   1.000
_cell.length_b   1.000
_cell.length_c   1.000
_cell.angle_alpha   90.00
_cell.angle_beta   90.00
_cell.angle_gamma   90.00
#
_symmetry.space_group_name_H-M   'P 1'
#
loop_
_entity.id
_entity.type
_entity.pdbx_description
1 polymer ?
#
loop_
_entity_poly.entity_id
_entity_poly.type
_entity_poly.pdbx_seq_one_letter_code
_entity_poly.pdbx_strand_id
1 'polypeptide(L)'
;DRADHIHARFGHAQSPQIDDPRSPRWASAVEAQWRWWDLVVDRLRSEGRRPTFLAEFGPSDYATPDPRTGLPLGDPAALNRWITGQIRARYASGE
;
A
#
# COMPACT_ATOMS: atom_id res chain seq x y z
N ASP A 1 17.57 -0.05 -7.39
CA ASP A 1 18.76 0.52 -6.72
C ASP A 1 18.57 1.94 -6.18
N ARG A 2 17.55 2.71 -6.60
CA ARG A 2 17.35 4.11 -6.11
C ARG A 2 16.18 4.37 -5.13
N ALA A 3 15.40 3.36 -4.74
CA ALA A 3 14.18 3.56 -3.93
C ALA A 3 14.45 3.35 -2.43
N ASP A 4 14.31 4.38 -1.60
CA ASP A 4 14.64 4.31 -0.17
C ASP A 4 13.42 4.46 0.76
N HIS A 5 12.32 4.97 0.21
CA HIS A 5 11.04 5.16 0.88
C HIS A 5 9.92 4.61 0.01
N ILE A 6 8.96 3.93 0.62
CA ILE A 6 7.83 3.32 -0.09
C ILE A 6 6.53 4.04 0.28
N HIS A 7 5.95 4.71 -0.70
CA HIS A 7 4.56 5.16 -0.65
C HIS A 7 3.65 3.95 -0.91
N ALA A 8 3.15 3.36 0.18
CA ALA A 8 2.37 2.12 0.19
C ALA A 8 0.91 2.39 -0.23
N ARG A 9 0.75 2.72 -1.51
CA ARG A 9 -0.54 2.72 -2.21
C ARG A 9 -0.72 1.42 -2.97
N PHE A 10 -1.96 0.95 -3.07
CA PHE A 10 -2.30 -0.22 -3.88
C PHE A 10 -3.01 0.20 -5.15
N GLY A 11 -2.66 -0.42 -6.27
CA GLY A 11 -3.08 -0.06 -7.62
C GLY A 11 -3.14 -1.32 -8.50
N HIS A 12 -3.64 -1.20 -9.72
CA HIS A 12 -3.73 -2.32 -10.66
C HIS A 12 -3.31 -1.90 -12.07
N ALA A 13 -3.32 -2.84 -13.02
CA ALA A 13 -2.78 -2.63 -14.36
C ALA A 13 -3.38 -1.43 -15.13
N GLN A 14 -4.58 -0.96 -14.76
CA GLN A 14 -5.29 0.12 -15.46
C GLN A 14 -5.53 1.35 -14.59
N SER A 15 -5.15 1.34 -13.30
CA SER A 15 -5.34 2.49 -12.40
C SER A 15 -4.22 2.54 -11.36
N PRO A 16 -3.72 3.75 -11.04
CA PRO A 16 -2.71 3.92 -9.99
C PRO A 16 -3.23 3.58 -8.59
N GLN A 17 -4.56 3.50 -8.40
CA GLN A 17 -5.17 3.21 -7.12
C GLN A 17 -6.40 2.29 -7.24
N ILE A 18 -6.51 1.32 -6.33
CA ILE A 18 -7.72 0.52 -6.10
C ILE A 18 -8.56 1.13 -4.98
N ASP A 19 -9.84 0.79 -4.90
CA ASP A 19 -10.74 1.29 -3.85
C ASP A 19 -10.47 0.69 -2.46
N ASP A 20 -10.30 -0.63 -2.35
CA ASP A 20 -10.07 -1.32 -1.08
C ASP A 20 -9.12 -2.52 -1.22
N PRO A 21 -7.88 -2.47 -0.71
CA PRO A 21 -6.93 -3.59 -0.76
C PRO A 21 -7.36 -4.83 0.03
N ARG A 22 -8.41 -4.75 0.85
CA ARG A 22 -8.99 -5.90 1.57
C ARG A 22 -9.96 -6.69 0.69
N SER A 23 -10.37 -6.14 -0.45
CA SER A 23 -11.31 -6.79 -1.35
C SER A 23 -10.66 -7.96 -2.11
N PRO A 24 -11.28 -9.16 -2.13
CA PRO A 24 -10.74 -10.32 -2.85
C PRO A 24 -10.50 -10.07 -4.35
N ARG A 25 -11.25 -9.15 -4.97
CA ARG A 25 -11.09 -8.81 -6.39
C ARG A 25 -9.70 -8.24 -6.71
N TRP A 26 -9.02 -7.67 -5.72
CA TRP A 26 -7.70 -7.08 -5.86
C TRP A 26 -6.57 -7.95 -5.31
N ALA A 27 -6.85 -9.17 -4.85
CA ALA A 27 -5.86 -10.03 -4.20
C ALA A 27 -4.59 -10.18 -5.05
N SER A 28 -4.73 -10.40 -6.36
CA SER A 28 -3.58 -10.55 -7.27
C SER A 28 -2.76 -9.27 -7.41
N ALA A 29 -3.40 -8.10 -7.46
CA ALA A 29 -2.73 -6.80 -7.57
C ALA A 29 -2.02 -6.45 -6.26
N VAL A 30 -2.68 -6.68 -5.12
CA VAL A 30 -2.13 -6.48 -3.78
C VAL A 30 -0.92 -7.38 -3.56
N GLU A 31 -1.00 -8.65 -3.94
CA GLU A 31 0.12 -9.58 -3.81
C GLU A 31 1.31 -9.19 -4.71
N ALA A 32 1.06 -8.77 -5.95
CA ALA A 32 2.12 -8.27 -6.81
C ALA A 32 2.87 -7.08 -6.19
N GLN A 33 2.14 -6.12 -5.61
CA GLN A 33 2.72 -4.96 -4.96
C GLN A 33 3.53 -5.32 -3.70
N TRP A 34 3.04 -6.25 -2.89
CA TRP A 34 3.83 -6.78 -1.77
C TRP A 34 5.15 -7.40 -2.24
N ARG A 35 5.13 -8.23 -3.28
CA ARG A 35 6.34 -8.85 -3.83
C ARG A 35 7.34 -7.81 -4.33
N TRP A 36 6.87 -6.70 -4.90
CA TRP A 36 7.77 -5.61 -5.32
C TRP A 36 8.39 -4.88 -4.12
N TRP A 37 7.61 -4.64 -3.07
CA TRP A 37 8.13 -4.00 -1.86
C TRP A 37 9.08 -4.90 -1.08
N ASP A 38 8.87 -6.22 -1.09
CA ASP A 38 9.82 -7.20 -0.52
C ASP A 38 11.20 -7.04 -1.14
N LEU A 39 11.29 -6.93 -2.48
CA LEU A 39 12.56 -6.74 -3.18
C LEU A 39 13.29 -5.46 -2.74
N VAL A 40 12.54 -4.38 -2.49
CA VAL A 40 13.10 -3.11 -2.02
C VAL A 40 13.57 -3.23 -0.57
N VAL A 41 12.78 -3.90 0.28
CA VAL A 41 13.11 -4.14 1.70
C VAL A 41 14.33 -5.03 1.84
N ASP A 42 14.40 -6.14 1.12
CA ASP A 42 15.51 -7.08 1.16
C ASP A 42 16.82 -6.41 0.72
N ARG A 43 16.75 -5.60 -0.34
CA ARG A 43 17.87 -4.78 -0.79
C ARG A 43 18.33 -3.80 0.30
N LEU A 44 17.40 -3.01 0.87
CA LEU A 44 17.72 -2.05 1.94
C LEU A 44 18.35 -2.74 3.15
N ARG A 45 17.81 -3.88 3.58
CA ARG A 45 18.35 -4.68 4.68
C ARG A 45 19.74 -5.22 4.38
N SER A 46 20.00 -5.68 3.16
CA SER A 46 21.34 -6.14 2.74
C SER A 46 22.38 -5.01 2.75
N GLU A 47 21.94 -3.77 2.60
CA GLU A 47 22.76 -2.55 2.71
C GLU A 47 22.91 -2.07 4.17
N GLY A 48 22.33 -2.77 5.16
CA GLY A 48 22.30 -2.34 6.56
C GLY A 48 21.38 -1.14 6.82
N ARG A 49 20.44 -0.85 5.92
CA ARG A 49 19.54 0.30 5.97
C ARG A 49 18.14 -0.12 6.42
N ARG A 50 17.44 0.77 7.12
CA ARG A 50 16.06 0.56 7.56
C ARG A 50 15.08 1.03 6.49
N PRO A 51 14.14 0.17 6.02
CA PRO A 51 13.12 0.61 5.10
C PRO A 51 12.10 1.51 5.79
N THR A 52 11.61 2.51 5.07
CA THR A 52 10.57 3.43 5.54
C THR A 52 9.36 3.39 4.62
N PHE A 53 8.18 3.56 5.21
CA PHE A 53 6.91 3.45 4.50
C PHE A 53 5.95 4.57 4.90
N LEU A 54 5.09 4.97 3.96
CA LEU A 54 3.91 5.79 4.20
C LEU A 54 2.69 5.09 3.61
N ALA A 55 1.70 4.71 4.43
CA ALA A 55 0.41 4.26 3.90
C ALA A 55 -0.31 5.44 3.24
N GLU A 56 -0.71 5.31 1.98
CA GLU A 56 -1.19 6.42 1.17
C GLU A 56 -2.54 6.13 0.51
N PHE A 57 -3.61 6.32 1.27
CA PHE A 57 -4.98 6.48 0.78
C PHE A 57 -5.49 7.87 1.19
N GLY A 58 -5.90 8.66 0.20
CA GLY A 58 -6.25 10.08 0.33
C GLY A 58 -7.76 10.38 0.34
N PRO A 59 -8.15 11.66 0.45
CA PRO A 59 -9.54 12.12 0.45
C PRO A 59 -10.25 11.94 -0.91
N SER A 60 -11.54 12.31 -1.01
CA SER A 60 -12.44 12.04 -2.16
C SER A 60 -11.84 12.29 -3.54
N ASP A 61 -11.10 13.37 -3.72
CA ASP A 61 -10.57 13.74 -5.04
C ASP A 61 -9.37 12.85 -5.46
N TYR A 62 -8.86 12.07 -4.50
CA TYR A 62 -7.80 11.08 -4.68
C TYR A 62 -8.31 9.63 -4.62
N ALA A 63 -9.49 9.38 -4.04
CA ALA A 63 -10.08 8.06 -3.86
C ALA A 63 -11.07 7.72 -4.99
N THR A 64 -11.32 6.43 -5.25
CA THR A 64 -12.38 6.03 -6.17
C THR A 64 -13.74 6.42 -5.56
N PRO A 65 -14.52 7.31 -6.20
CA PRO A 65 -15.80 7.74 -5.66
C PRO A 65 -16.87 6.67 -5.92
N ASP A 66 -17.80 6.55 -4.99
CA ASP A 66 -19.04 5.84 -5.19
C ASP A 66 -19.90 6.60 -6.22
N PRO A 67 -20.40 5.96 -7.28
CA PRO A 67 -21.08 6.65 -8.38
C PRO A 67 -22.44 7.24 -8.00
N ARG A 68 -23.01 6.90 -6.83
CA ARG A 68 -24.30 7.42 -6.36
C ARG A 68 -24.13 8.59 -5.40
N THR A 69 -23.11 8.54 -4.54
CA THR A 69 -22.94 9.47 -3.42
C THR A 69 -21.77 10.44 -3.63
N GLY A 70 -20.81 10.11 -4.50
CA GLY A 70 -19.57 10.87 -4.70
C GLY A 70 -18.57 10.74 -3.55
N LEU A 71 -18.91 10.00 -2.49
CA LEU A 71 -18.02 9.72 -1.37
C LEU A 71 -17.02 8.62 -1.73
N PRO A 72 -15.84 8.57 -1.11
CA PRO A 72 -14.91 7.44 -1.28
C PRO A 72 -15.59 6.09 -1.07
N LEU A 73 -15.33 5.12 -1.94
CA LEU A 73 -15.80 3.73 -1.77
C LEU A 73 -15.26 3.05 -0.51
N GLY A 74 -14.11 3.50 0.01
CA GLY A 74 -13.52 3.01 1.26
C GLY A 74 -13.18 4.15 2.21
N ASP A 75 -13.16 3.87 3.52
CA ASP A 75 -12.69 4.81 4.55
C ASP A 75 -11.16 4.93 4.51
N PRO A 76 -10.59 6.05 4.03
CA PRO A 76 -9.14 6.19 3.87
C PRO A 76 -8.39 6.03 5.20
N ALA A 77 -8.98 6.47 6.31
CA ALA A 77 -8.35 6.34 7.62
C ALA A 77 -8.28 4.88 8.06
N ALA A 78 -9.35 4.10 7.86
CA ALA A 78 -9.36 2.67 8.13
C ALA A 78 -8.39 1.91 7.21
N LEU A 79 -8.33 2.26 5.94
CA LEU A 79 -7.41 1.66 4.98
C LEU A 79 -5.95 1.95 5.36
N ASN A 80 -5.61 3.21 5.66
CA ASN A 80 -4.25 3.57 6.09
C ASN A 80 -3.83 2.84 7.38
N ARG A 81 -4.73 2.70 8.36
CA ARG A 81 -4.47 1.89 9.57
C ARG A 81 -4.24 0.42 9.24
N TRP A 82 -5.07 -0.15 8.37
CA TRP A 82 -4.93 -1.54 7.94
C TRP A 82 -3.59 -1.77 7.23
N ILE A 83 -3.24 -0.94 6.25
CA ILE A 83 -1.97 -1.03 5.51
C ILE A 83 -0.79 -0.90 6.47
N THR A 84 -0.81 0.09 7.37
CA THR A 84 0.24 0.26 8.38
C THR A 84 0.38 -1.00 9.26
N GLY A 85 -0.74 -1.61 9.65
CA GLY A 85 -0.75 -2.88 10.38
C GLY A 85 -0.11 -4.02 9.59
N GLN A 86 -0.41 -4.15 8.29
CA GLN A 86 0.19 -5.17 7.42
C GLN A 86 1.70 -4.95 7.25
N ILE A 87 2.14 -3.71 7.00
CA ILE A 87 3.56 -3.35 6.88
C ILE A 87 4.31 -3.72 8.16
N ARG A 88 3.76 -3.35 9.32
CA ARG A 88 4.34 -3.71 10.61
C ARG A 88 4.39 -5.22 10.78
N ALA A 89 3.29 -5.94 10.56
CA ALA A 89 3.28 -7.40 10.71
C ALA A 89 4.28 -8.10 9.78
N ARG A 90 4.41 -7.63 8.53
CA ARG A 90 5.28 -8.23 7.51
C ARG A 90 6.76 -7.93 7.74
N TYR A 91 7.08 -6.73 8.20
CA TYR A 91 8.47 -6.27 8.31
C TYR A 91 8.95 -6.01 9.74
N ALA A 92 8.14 -6.36 10.76
CA ALA A 92 8.56 -6.39 12.16
C ALA A 92 9.58 -7.51 12.39
N SER A 93 10.84 -7.26 12.02
CA SER A 93 12.02 -8.00 12.47
C SER A 93 13.28 -7.21 12.12
N GLY A 94 14.11 -6.95 13.14
CA GLY A 94 15.44 -6.33 13.07
C GLY A 94 15.64 -5.07 13.93
N GLU A 95 15.22 -5.06 15.21
CA GLU A 95 15.93 -4.28 16.25
C GLU A 95 16.79 -5.22 17.08
#